data_AF-A0A540LS23-F1
#
_entry.id   AF-A0A540LS23-F1
#
_cell.length_a   1.000
_cell.length_b   1.000
_cell.length_c   1.000
_cell.angle_alpha   90.00
_cell.angle_beta   90.00
_cell.angle_gamma   90.00
#
_symmetry.space_group_name_H-M   'P 1'
#
loop_
_entity.id
_entity.type
_entity.pdbx_description
1 polymer ?
#
loop_
_entity_poly.entity_id
_entity_poly.type
_entity_poly.pdbx_seq_one_letter_code
_entity_poly.pdbx_strand_id
1 'polypeptide(L)'
;MIVYESAEIGLAFNRQMKGEDLEDLDLDELQKLEKLVKVSLGRVIQTKRNKIMSEIMALEKKGAELIEANNQQRQRMVMLSGGDIGPAAIMELENLNNIGEEGVTSESATNATTCSTNALSLEDDCSDILSLKLG
;
A
#
# COMPACT_ATOMS: atom_id res chain seq x y z
N MET A 1 9.24 -7.97 -45.58
CA MET A 1 8.50 -9.24 -45.45
C MET A 1 8.82 -9.92 -44.11
N ILE A 2 10.06 -10.36 -43.87
CA ILE A 2 10.49 -11.11 -42.66
C ILE A 2 10.14 -10.42 -41.32
N VAL A 3 10.30 -9.10 -41.23
CA VAL A 3 10.02 -8.33 -39.99
C VAL A 3 8.53 -8.31 -39.64
N TYR A 4 7.65 -8.24 -40.64
CA TYR A 4 6.20 -8.22 -40.42
C TYR A 4 5.70 -9.57 -39.91
N GLU A 5 6.21 -10.65 -40.50
CA GLU A 5 5.86 -12.02 -40.12
C GLU A 5 6.34 -12.36 -38.70
N SER A 6 7.53 -11.87 -38.32
CA SER A 6 8.02 -12.01 -36.93
C SER A 6 7.15 -11.28 -35.92
N ALA A 7 6.63 -10.10 -36.27
CA ALA A 7 5.74 -9.34 -35.39
C ALA A 7 4.36 -10.02 -35.27
N GLU A 8 3.84 -10.57 -36.37
CA GLU A 8 2.56 -11.27 -36.40
C GLU A 8 2.61 -12.57 -35.57
N ILE A 9 3.68 -13.36 -35.69
CA ILE A 9 3.94 -14.52 -34.84
C ILE A 9 4.02 -14.12 -33.36
N GLY A 10 4.70 -13.02 -33.04
CA GLY A 10 4.79 -12.50 -31.68
C GLY A 10 3.43 -12.07 -31.10
N LEU A 11 2.56 -11.49 -31.94
CA LEU A 11 1.20 -11.12 -31.54
C LEU A 11 0.32 -12.35 -31.31
N ALA A 12 0.36 -13.34 -32.19
CA ALA A 12 -0.35 -14.61 -32.01
C ALA A 12 0.08 -15.31 -30.72
N PHE A 13 1.39 -15.38 -30.48
CA PHE A 13 1.95 -15.93 -29.25
C PHE A 13 1.49 -15.17 -28.00
N ASN A 14 1.32 -13.85 -28.06
CA ASN A 14 0.81 -13.08 -26.92
C ASN A 14 -0.65 -13.42 -26.57
N ARG A 15 -1.49 -13.65 -27.58
CA ARG A 15 -2.88 -14.08 -27.41
C ARG A 15 -2.95 -15.47 -26.79
N GLN A 16 -2.14 -16.40 -27.28
CA GLN A 16 -1.99 -17.73 -26.68
C GLN A 16 -1.54 -17.68 -25.21
N MET A 17 -0.56 -16.82 -24.87
CA MET A 17 -0.13 -16.61 -23.48
C MET A 17 -1.23 -16.05 -22.56
N LYS A 18 -2.31 -15.47 -23.12
CA LYS A 18 -3.52 -15.02 -22.39
C LYS A 18 -4.63 -16.08 -22.36
N GLY A 19 -4.47 -17.20 -23.07
CA GLY A 19 -5.49 -18.24 -23.21
C GLY A 19 -6.46 -18.01 -24.38
N GLU A 20 -6.08 -17.19 -25.36
CA GLU A 20 -6.81 -16.95 -26.61
C GLU A 20 -6.17 -17.75 -27.77
N ASP A 21 -6.89 -18.01 -28.86
CA ASP A 21 -6.41 -18.73 -30.06
C ASP A 21 -5.68 -20.06 -29.77
N LEU A 22 -6.30 -20.89 -28.92
CA LEU A 22 -5.73 -22.19 -28.48
C LEU A 22 -6.16 -23.36 -29.36
N GLU A 23 -7.15 -23.18 -30.23
CA GLU A 23 -7.76 -24.22 -31.06
C GLU A 23 -6.77 -24.84 -32.06
N ASP A 24 -5.74 -24.07 -32.44
CA ASP A 24 -4.71 -24.48 -33.39
C ASP A 24 -3.53 -25.23 -32.73
N LEU A 25 -3.51 -25.34 -31.39
CA LEU A 25 -2.43 -25.98 -30.65
C LEU A 25 -2.75 -27.45 -30.35
N ASP A 26 -1.76 -28.31 -30.50
CA ASP A 26 -1.86 -29.69 -30.02
C ASP A 26 -1.67 -29.80 -28.49
N LEU A 27 -1.90 -31.00 -27.94
CA LEU A 27 -1.80 -31.24 -26.50
C LEU A 27 -0.38 -30.97 -25.95
N ASP A 28 0.66 -31.32 -26.69
CA ASP A 28 2.05 -31.13 -26.25
C ASP A 28 2.42 -29.64 -26.28
N GLU A 29 1.92 -28.90 -27.25
CA GLU A 29 2.05 -27.44 -27.35
C GLU A 29 1.32 -26.72 -26.22
N LEU A 30 0.09 -27.12 -25.92
CA LEU A 30 -0.68 -26.61 -24.78
C LEU A 30 0.04 -26.86 -23.46
N GLN A 31 0.61 -28.04 -23.25
CA GLN A 31 1.40 -28.35 -22.05
C GLN A 31 2.66 -27.49 -21.94
N LYS A 32 3.36 -27.24 -23.06
CA LYS A 32 4.52 -26.34 -23.08
C LYS A 32 4.11 -24.90 -22.76
N LEU A 33 3.00 -24.43 -23.33
CA LEU A 33 2.45 -23.10 -23.07
C LEU A 33 2.07 -22.94 -21.60
N GLU A 34 1.34 -23.90 -21.02
CA GLU A 34 0.97 -23.89 -19.59
C GLU A 34 2.21 -23.80 -18.71
N LYS A 35 3.23 -24.63 -18.98
CA LYS A 35 4.48 -24.61 -18.22
C LYS A 35 5.17 -23.25 -18.32
N LEU A 36 5.19 -22.65 -19.50
CA LEU A 36 5.81 -21.34 -19.71
C LEU A 36 5.07 -20.22 -18.98
N VAL A 37 3.73 -20.21 -19.05
CA VAL A 37 2.88 -19.27 -18.29
C VAL A 37 3.12 -19.44 -16.80
N LYS A 38 3.10 -20.66 -16.28
CA LYS A 38 3.33 -20.96 -14.85
C LYS A 38 4.70 -20.47 -14.37
N VAL A 39 5.77 -20.76 -15.11
CA VAL A 39 7.13 -20.33 -14.76
C VAL A 39 7.28 -18.82 -14.84
N SER A 40 6.79 -18.21 -15.92
CA SER A 40 6.91 -16.76 -16.13
C SER A 40 6.11 -15.96 -15.11
N LEU A 41 4.89 -16.40 -14.79
CA LEU A 41 4.06 -15.82 -13.73
C LEU A 41 4.73 -15.95 -12.36
N GLY A 42 5.26 -17.13 -12.03
CA GLY A 42 6.00 -17.36 -10.79
C GLY A 42 7.17 -16.37 -10.62
N ARG A 43 7.93 -16.13 -11.69
CA ARG A 43 9.01 -15.13 -11.70
C ARG A 43 8.48 -13.70 -11.50
N VAL A 44 7.39 -13.32 -12.17
CA VAL A 44 6.77 -11.99 -12.00
C VAL A 44 6.32 -11.78 -10.56
N ILE A 45 5.64 -12.77 -9.96
CA ILE A 45 5.19 -12.74 -8.57
C ILE A 45 6.38 -12.59 -7.63
N GLN A 46 7.44 -13.38 -7.82
CA GLN A 46 8.61 -13.31 -6.95
C GLN A 46 9.32 -11.95 -7.05
N THR A 47 9.50 -11.42 -8.25
CA THR A 47 10.10 -10.10 -8.45
C THR A 47 9.26 -9.00 -7.80
N LYS A 48 7.93 -9.03 -7.98
CA LYS A 48 7.03 -8.07 -7.34
C LYS A 48 7.07 -8.17 -5.82
N ARG A 49 7.03 -9.39 -5.26
CA ARG A 49 7.16 -9.64 -3.82
C ARG A 49 8.47 -9.07 -3.27
N ASN A 50 9.59 -9.36 -3.92
CA ASN A 50 10.90 -8.87 -3.48
C ASN A 50 10.96 -7.33 -3.48
N LYS A 51 10.40 -6.69 -4.52
CA LYS A 51 10.35 -5.22 -4.60
C LYS A 51 9.52 -4.62 -3.48
N ILE A 52 8.31 -5.16 -3.24
CA ILE A 52 7.42 -4.69 -2.16
C ILE A 52 8.10 -4.86 -0.80
N MET A 53 8.67 -6.04 -0.52
CA MET A 53 9.36 -6.29 0.76
C MET A 53 10.54 -5.33 0.97
N SER A 54 11.29 -5.04 -0.09
CA SER A 54 12.42 -4.10 -0.01
C SER A 54 11.94 -2.68 0.30
N GLU A 55 10.81 -2.26 -0.27
CA GLU A 55 10.21 -0.96 -0.01
C GLU A 55 9.65 -0.85 1.43
N ILE A 56 9.01 -1.91 1.93
CA ILE A 56 8.57 -2.00 3.33
C ILE A 56 9.77 -1.82 4.27
N MET A 57 10.83 -2.60 4.10
CA MET A 57 12.02 -2.50 4.96
C MET A 57 12.67 -1.11 4.91
N ALA A 58 12.69 -0.48 3.73
CA ALA A 58 13.23 0.87 3.58
C ALA A 58 12.37 1.91 4.32
N LEU A 59 11.04 1.77 4.27
CA LEU A 59 10.10 2.65 4.98
C LEU A 59 10.15 2.44 6.49
N GLU A 60 10.20 1.19 6.98
CA GLU A 60 10.36 0.87 8.40
C GLU A 60 11.65 1.47 8.97
N LYS A 61 12.77 1.30 8.25
CA LYS A 61 14.05 1.90 8.63
C LYS A 61 13.95 3.43 8.71
N LYS A 62 13.37 4.06 7.68
CA LYS A 62 13.18 5.52 7.66
C LYS A 62 12.26 5.99 8.79
N GLY A 63 11.23 5.22 9.11
CA GLY A 63 10.34 5.48 10.24
C GLY A 63 11.11 5.48 11.57
N ALA A 64 11.93 4.47 11.81
CA ALA A 64 12.78 4.39 13.01
C ALA A 64 13.76 5.56 13.12
N GLU A 65 14.45 5.90 12.03
CA GLU A 65 15.38 7.04 11.98
C GLU A 65 14.67 8.38 12.26
N LEU A 66 13.44 8.56 11.75
CA LEU A 66 12.64 9.76 12.01
C LEU A 66 12.19 9.85 13.47
N ILE A 67 11.74 8.73 14.06
CA ILE A 67 11.37 8.67 15.48
C ILE A 67 12.57 9.05 16.35
N GLU A 68 13.76 8.49 16.06
CA GLU A 68 14.98 8.82 16.79
C GLU A 68 15.36 10.29 16.65
N ALA A 69 15.39 10.82 15.43
CA ALA A 69 15.72 12.22 15.19
C ALA A 69 14.73 13.18 15.87
N ASN A 70 13.44 12.85 15.86
CA ASN A 70 12.40 13.63 16.53
C ASN A 70 12.59 13.63 18.06
N ASN A 71 12.91 12.46 18.64
CA ASN A 71 13.23 12.33 20.07
C ASN A 71 14.43 13.19 20.46
N GLN A 72 15.53 13.13 19.69
CA GLN A 72 16.72 13.94 19.93
C GLN A 72 16.44 15.44 19.81
N GLN A 73 15.60 15.86 18.86
CA GLN A 73 15.22 17.26 18.71
C GLN A 73 14.37 17.74 19.89
N ARG A 74 13.40 16.95 20.34
CA ARG A 74 12.58 17.26 21.51
C ARG A 74 13.42 17.37 22.78
N GLN A 75 14.33 16.43 23.02
CA GLN A 75 15.27 16.52 24.16
C GLN A 75 16.08 17.81 24.12
N ARG A 76 16.61 18.20 22.94
CA ARG A 76 17.32 19.48 22.78
C ARG A 76 16.44 20.68 23.08
N MET A 77 15.18 20.69 22.64
CA MET A 77 14.23 21.77 22.95
C MET A 77 13.99 21.92 24.46
N VAL A 78 13.84 20.81 25.17
CA VAL A 78 13.70 20.79 26.64
C VAL A 78 14.95 21.38 27.32
N MET A 79 16.14 21.00 26.87
CA MET A 79 17.39 21.54 27.45
C MET A 79 17.57 23.04 27.18
N LEU A 80 17.12 23.53 26.02
CA LEU A 80 17.28 24.94 25.62
C LEU A 80 16.21 25.86 26.21
N SER A 81 15.01 25.35 26.54
CA SER A 81 13.92 26.17 27.10
C SER A 81 14.11 26.56 28.56
N GLY A 82 15.17 26.08 29.22
CA GLY A 82 15.60 26.53 30.56
C GLY A 82 14.62 26.25 31.71
N GLY A 83 13.54 25.49 31.48
CA GLY A 83 12.49 25.26 32.46
C GLY A 83 12.52 23.85 33.04
N ASP A 84 12.30 23.75 34.35
CA ASP A 84 11.94 22.52 35.07
C ASP A 84 10.76 21.82 34.36
N ILE A 85 11.05 20.89 33.46
CA ILE A 85 10.06 19.96 32.92
C ILE A 85 10.16 18.72 33.80
N GLY A 86 9.28 18.64 34.80
CA GLY A 86 9.27 17.53 35.75
C GLY A 86 9.11 16.17 35.06
N PRO A 87 9.49 15.06 35.74
CA PRO A 87 9.57 13.71 35.14
C PRO A 87 8.30 13.24 34.40
N ALA A 88 7.13 13.75 34.79
CA ALA A 88 5.84 13.43 34.19
C ALA A 88 5.72 13.85 32.71
N ALA A 89 6.25 15.03 32.34
CA ALA A 89 6.20 15.52 30.96
C ALA A 89 7.25 14.86 30.06
N ILE A 90 8.32 14.29 30.63
CA ILE A 90 9.28 13.44 29.91
C ILE A 90 8.66 12.06 29.61
N MET A 91 7.86 11.52 30.53
CA MET A 91 7.20 10.21 30.41
C MET A 91 6.03 10.21 29.41
N GLU A 92 5.21 11.27 29.38
CA GLU A 92 4.13 11.45 28.39
C GLU A 92 4.66 11.51 26.94
N LEU A 93 5.84 12.10 26.82
CA LEU A 93 6.63 12.24 25.60
C LEU A 93 7.21 10.92 25.07
N GLU A 94 7.29 9.89 25.91
CA GLU A 94 7.77 8.54 25.57
C GLU A 94 6.58 7.61 25.26
N ASN A 95 5.42 7.85 25.90
CA ASN A 95 4.21 7.04 25.75
C ASN A 95 3.50 7.22 24.38
N LEU A 96 3.65 8.38 23.74
CA LEU A 96 3.13 8.63 22.38
C LEU A 96 3.83 7.80 21.28
N ASN A 97 5.00 7.22 21.57
CA ASN A 97 5.75 6.40 20.62
C ASN A 97 5.23 4.95 20.53
N ASN A 98 4.30 4.53 21.40
CA ASN A 98 3.78 3.17 21.49
C ASN A 98 2.43 2.95 20.77
N ILE A 99 1.99 3.89 19.93
CA ILE A 99 0.77 3.72 19.11
C ILE A 99 1.10 2.77 17.96
N GLY A 100 1.14 1.47 18.29
CA GLY A 100 0.82 0.43 17.34
C GLY A 100 -0.65 0.55 16.98
N GLU A 101 -0.90 0.70 15.69
CA GLU A 101 -2.10 0.26 14.97
C GLU A 101 -3.43 0.26 15.76
N GLU A 102 -3.83 1.37 16.34
CA GLU A 102 -5.23 1.59 16.70
C GLU A 102 -5.53 3.09 16.67
N GLY A 103 -6.57 3.44 15.92
CA GLY A 103 -6.90 4.82 15.59
C GLY A 103 -7.08 5.66 16.85
N VAL A 104 -6.25 6.69 17.00
CA VAL A 104 -6.51 7.78 17.95
C VAL A 104 -6.64 9.07 17.14
N THR A 105 -7.86 9.31 16.67
CA THR A 105 -8.28 10.60 16.15
C THR A 105 -8.25 11.59 17.31
N SER A 106 -7.33 12.55 17.29
CA SER A 106 -7.23 13.60 18.29
C SER A 106 -8.44 14.54 18.20
N GLU A 107 -9.30 14.51 19.22
CA GLU A 107 -10.32 15.54 19.44
C GLU A 107 -9.65 16.87 19.83
N SER A 108 -9.88 17.92 19.04
CA SER A 108 -9.67 19.32 19.45
C SER A 108 -11.03 20.00 19.57
N ALA A 109 -11.30 20.54 20.75
CA ALA A 109 -12.60 21.04 21.16
C ALA A 109 -13.07 22.35 20.48
N THR A 110 -14.38 22.56 20.64
CA THR A 110 -15.18 23.80 20.51
C THR A 110 -15.69 24.19 19.12
N ASN A 111 -16.83 23.62 18.71
CA ASN A 111 -18.10 24.35 18.69
C ASN A 111 -19.29 23.37 18.54
N ALA A 112 -20.44 23.80 19.05
CA ALA A 112 -21.63 22.98 19.26
C ALA A 112 -22.24 22.42 17.96
N THR A 113 -22.85 21.23 18.03
CA THR A 113 -24.30 21.00 17.80
C THR A 113 -24.59 19.50 17.62
N THR A 114 -25.25 18.93 18.63
CA THR A 114 -26.21 17.81 18.66
C THR A 114 -26.33 16.85 17.45
N CYS A 115 -26.16 15.55 17.67
CA CYS A 115 -27.27 14.58 17.87
C CYS A 115 -26.80 13.10 17.83
N SER A 116 -27.15 12.39 18.90
CA SER A 116 -27.63 11.01 18.98
C SER A 116 -26.85 9.83 18.40
N THR A 117 -26.12 9.17 19.32
CA THR A 117 -26.34 7.77 19.74
C THR A 117 -26.79 6.74 18.70
N ASN A 118 -25.86 5.79 18.51
CA ASN A 118 -26.04 4.34 18.56
C ASN A 118 -26.28 3.57 17.25
N ALA A 119 -25.52 2.48 17.20
CA ALA A 119 -25.77 1.23 16.51
C ALA A 119 -25.36 1.15 15.04
N LEU A 120 -24.24 0.46 14.85
CA LEU A 120 -24.00 -0.55 13.84
C LEU A 120 -25.27 -0.97 13.07
N SER A 121 -25.34 -0.63 11.79
CA SER A 121 -26.23 -1.26 10.83
C SER A 121 -25.52 -1.20 9.48
N LEU A 122 -24.90 -2.33 9.19
CA LEU A 122 -24.40 -2.76 7.91
C LEU A 122 -25.62 -2.99 7.04
N GLU A 123 -25.92 -2.09 6.11
CA GLU A 123 -26.83 -2.40 5.01
C GLU A 123 -26.24 -1.76 3.75
N ASP A 124 -25.88 -2.64 2.84
CA ASP A 124 -25.55 -2.43 1.45
C ASP A 124 -26.67 -1.69 0.71
N ASP A 125 -26.37 -0.55 0.08
CA ASP A 125 -27.12 -0.09 -1.10
C ASP A 125 -26.29 0.94 -1.90
N CYS A 126 -25.48 0.39 -2.80
CA CYS A 126 -25.31 0.79 -4.19
C CYS A 126 -25.59 2.26 -4.62
N SER A 127 -24.56 2.82 -5.25
CA SER A 127 -24.59 3.54 -6.53
C SER A 127 -24.92 5.04 -6.57
N ASP A 128 -24.08 5.72 -7.36
CA ASP A 128 -24.36 6.97 -8.09
C ASP A 128 -24.40 8.29 -7.33
N ILE A 129 -23.22 8.83 -7.01
CA ILE A 129 -23.03 10.30 -7.03
C ILE A 129 -21.67 10.70 -7.64
N LEU A 130 -21.27 10.08 -8.76
CA LEU A 130 -20.31 10.71 -9.67
C LEU A 130 -21.06 11.75 -10.51
N SER A 131 -20.97 13.02 -10.13
CA SER A 131 -21.34 14.13 -11.00
C SER A 131 -20.47 15.36 -10.70
N LEU A 132 -19.40 15.49 -11.48
CA LEU A 132 -18.64 16.74 -11.63
C LEU A 132 -19.24 17.55 -12.78
N LYS A 133 -19.66 18.79 -12.51
CA LYS A 133 -20.01 19.78 -13.53
C LYS A 133 -18.84 20.76 -13.63
N LEU A 134 -18.04 20.68 -14.69
CA LEU A 134 -17.16 21.78 -15.09
C LEU A 134 -18.00 22.80 -15.85
N GLY A 135 -17.96 24.04 -15.38
CA GLY A 135 -18.30 25.21 -16.19
C GLY A 135 -17.15 25.56 -17.13
#